data_AF-A0A377Q5H1-F1
#
_entry.id   AF-A0A377Q5H1-F1
#
_cell.length_a   1.000
_cell.length_b   1.000
_cell.length_c   1.000
_cell.angle_alpha   90.00
_cell.angle_beta   90.00
_cell.angle_gamma   90.00
#
_symmetry.space_group_name_H-M   'P 1'
#
loop_
_entity.id
_entity.type
_entity.pdbx_description
1 polymer ?
#
loop_
_entity_poly.entity_id
_entity_poly.type
_entity_poly.pdbx_seq_one_letter_code
_entity_poly.pdbx_strand_id
1 'polypeptide(L)' 'MRALMDIPDNKIDALAKVCERAGISRAEAVRRAIDAFIQANTPKTDEAFGLWKTRAIDGVEYENGMREEW' A
#
# COMPACT_ATOMS: atom_id res chain seq x y z
N MET A 1 14.69 -8.58 -9.22
CA MET A 1 13.67 -9.24 -10.07
C MET A 1 13.56 -8.49 -11.38
N ARG A 2 13.35 -9.18 -12.52
CA ARG A 2 13.01 -8.57 -13.81
C ARG A 2 11.59 -8.99 -14.18
N ALA A 3 10.78 -8.06 -14.67
CA ALA A 3 9.44 -8.33 -15.17
C ALA A 3 9.35 -7.92 -16.64
N LEU A 4 8.67 -8.73 -17.45
CA LEU A 4 8.26 -8.36 -18.80
C LEU A 4 6.83 -7.82 -18.70
N MET A 5 6.56 -6.67 -19.29
CA MET A 5 5.23 -6.07 -19.29
C MET A 5 4.96 -5.40 -20.63
N ASP A 6 3.75 -5.58 -21.13
CA ASP A 6 3.30 -4.89 -22.33
C ASP A 6 2.82 -3.49 -21.97
N ILE A 7 3.34 -2.49 -22.69
CA ILE A 7 2.97 -1.09 -22.53
C ILE A 7 2.65 -0.56 -23.92
N PRO A 8 1.46 0.01 -24.15
CA PRO A 8 1.14 0.63 -25.43
C PRO A 8 2.14 1.74 -25.80
N ASP A 9 2.50 1.85 -27.08
CA ASP A 9 3.53 2.78 -27.56
C ASP A 9 3.25 4.23 -27.15
N ASN A 10 1.98 4.66 -27.21
CA ASN A 10 1.59 6.01 -26.82
C ASN A 10 1.89 6.33 -25.33
N LYS A 11 1.91 5.32 -24.46
CA LYS A 11 2.29 5.46 -23.04
C LYS A 11 3.80 5.51 -22.88
N ILE A 12 4.57 4.77 -23.69
CA ILE A 12 6.03 4.84 -23.71
C ILE A 12 6.50 6.25 -24.09
N ASP A 13 5.87 6.86 -25.10
CA ASP A 13 6.20 8.22 -25.53
C ASP A 13 5.88 9.27 -24.46
N ALA A 14 4.71 9.13 -23.82
CA ALA A 14 4.34 10.00 -22.71
C ALA A 14 5.33 9.86 -21.54
N LEU A 15 5.70 8.63 -21.19
CA LEU A 15 6.67 8.37 -20.12
C LEU A 15 8.05 8.94 -20.44
N ALA A 16 8.49 8.86 -21.70
CA ALA A 16 9.77 9.42 -22.14
C ALA A 16 9.84 10.94 -21.90
N LYS A 17 8.77 11.68 -22.24
CA LYS A 17 8.67 13.13 -22.00
C LYS A 17 8.72 13.48 -20.51
N VAL A 18 8.09 12.66 -19.66
CA VAL A 18 8.16 12.83 -18.20
C VAL A 18 9.59 12.59 -17.69
N CYS A 19 10.23 11.53 -18.16
CA CYS A 19 11.60 11.19 -17.79
C CYS A 19 12.60 12.28 -18.18
N GLU A 20 12.47 12.83 -19.39
CA GLU A 20 13.31 13.92 -19.89
C GLU A 20 13.18 15.18 -19.01
N ARG A 21 11.95 15.60 -18.72
CA ARG A 21 11.68 16.76 -17.87
C ARG A 21 12.19 16.57 -16.44
N ALA A 22 12.12 15.35 -15.92
CA ALA A 22 12.55 15.03 -14.56
C ALA A 22 14.04 14.66 -14.47
N GLY A 23 14.75 14.49 -15.60
CA GLY A 23 16.15 14.06 -15.62
C GLY A 23 16.38 12.66 -15.07
N ILE A 24 15.43 11.73 -15.25
CA ILE A 24 15.50 10.36 -14.71
C ILE A 24 15.41 9.29 -15.80
N SER A 25 15.89 8.08 -15.51
CA SER A 25 15.71 6.94 -16.40
C SER A 25 14.27 6.43 -16.38
N ARG A 26 13.83 5.77 -17.46
CA ARG A 26 12.53 5.09 -17.52
C ARG A 26 12.36 4.06 -16.40
N ALA A 27 13.43 3.33 -16.05
CA ALA A 27 13.41 2.36 -14.97
C ALA A 27 13.22 3.00 -13.59
N GLU A 28 13.79 4.18 -13.35
CA GLU A 28 13.55 4.96 -12.15
C GLU A 28 12.09 5.43 -12.08
N ALA A 29 11.54 5.94 -13.20
CA ALA A 29 10.15 6.36 -13.25
C ALA A 29 9.17 5.22 -12.94
N VAL A 30 9.42 4.02 -13.48
CA VAL A 30 8.61 2.82 -13.16
C VAL A 30 8.74 2.42 -11.69
N ARG A 31 9.94 2.45 -11.09
CA ARG A 31 10.12 2.16 -9.66
C ARG A 31 9.32 3.14 -8.79
N ARG A 32 9.40 4.44 -9.06
CA ARG A 32 8.60 5.45 -8.35
C ARG A 32 7.09 5.25 -8.52
N ALA A 33 6.65 4.84 -9.70
CA ALA A 33 5.24 4.55 -9.94
C ALA A 33 4.77 3.34 -9.13
N ILE A 34 5.59 2.30 -9.00
CA ILE A 34 5.31 1.14 -8.13
C ILE A 34 5.22 1.59 -6.67
N ASP A 35 6.19 2.36 -6.18
CA ASP A 35 6.19 2.85 -4.80
C ASP A 35 4.93 3.69 -4.51
N ALA A 36 4.58 4.61 -5.40
CA ALA A 36 3.39 5.44 -5.28
C ALA A 36 2.10 4.60 -5.32
N PHE A 37 2.03 3.57 -6.17
CA PHE A 37 0.89 2.67 -6.24
C PHE A 37 0.75 1.87 -4.93
N ILE A 38 1.84 1.32 -4.41
CA ILE A 38 1.83 0.61 -3.12
C ILE A 38 1.36 1.55 -2.02
N GLN A 39 1.93 2.76 -1.92
CA GLN A 39 1.55 3.73 -0.90
C GLN A 39 0.07 4.11 -0.97
N ALA A 40 -0.48 4.29 -2.17
CA ALA A 40 -1.88 4.66 -2.35
C ALA A 40 -2.86 3.52 -2.04
N ASN A 41 -2.42 2.26 -2.13
CA ASN A 41 -3.29 1.08 -1.98
C ASN A 41 -3.00 0.26 -0.72
N THR A 42 -1.94 0.59 0.02
CA THR A 42 -1.66 -0.03 1.32
C THR A 42 -2.67 0.53 2.32
N PRO A 43 -3.51 -0.32 2.94
CA PRO A 43 -4.43 0.13 3.98
C PRO A 43 -3.61 0.80 5.08
N LYS A 44 -4.08 1.94 5.61
CA LYS A 44 -3.47 2.54 6.79
C LYS A 44 -3.72 1.60 7.97
N THR A 45 -2.75 0.77 8.28
CA THR A 45 -2.83 -0.25 9.34
C THR A 45 -3.02 0.36 10.74
N ASP A 46 -2.84 1.67 10.88
CA ASP A 46 -3.15 2.43 12.10
C ASP A 46 -4.62 2.32 12.51
N GLU A 47 -5.54 2.03 11.57
CA GLU A 47 -6.94 1.75 11.93
C GLU A 47 -7.17 0.29 12.39
N ALA A 48 -6.25 -0.63 12.11
CA ALA A 48 -6.37 -2.04 12.52
C ALA A 48 -5.69 -2.31 13.87
N PHE A 49 -4.56 -1.67 14.17
CA PHE A 49 -3.89 -1.71 15.48
C PHE A 49 -4.36 -0.56 16.37
N GLY A 50 -5.58 -0.67 16.90
CA GLY A 50 -6.11 0.38 17.77
C GLY A 50 -7.62 0.39 17.96
N LEU A 51 -8.37 -0.39 17.18
CA LEU A 51 -9.83 -0.54 17.33
C LEU A 51 -10.25 -0.97 18.75
N TRP A 52 -9.40 -1.71 19.45
CA TRP A 52 -9.59 -2.08 20.87
C TRP A 52 -9.01 -1.07 21.86
N LYS A 53 -8.17 -0.12 21.43
CA LYS A 53 -7.57 0.88 22.33
C LYS A 53 -8.62 1.80 22.97
N THR A 54 -9.73 2.04 22.28
CA THR A 54 -10.89 2.81 22.81
C THR A 54 -11.82 1.98 23.68
N ARG A 55 -11.67 0.65 23.69
CA ARG A 55 -12.36 -0.22 24.65
C ARG A 55 -11.46 -0.37 25.87
N ALA A 56 -11.76 0.36 26.94
CA ALA A 56 -11.12 0.19 28.24
C ALA A 56 -11.66 -1.08 28.94
N ILE A 57 -11.55 -2.22 28.27
CA ILE A 57 -12.01 -3.52 28.77
C ILE A 57 -10.78 -4.41 28.91
N ASP A 58 -10.65 -5.06 30.05
CA ASP A 58 -9.61 -6.06 30.25
C ASP A 58 -9.83 -7.25 29.30
N GLY A 59 -8.80 -7.62 28.55
CA GLY A 59 -8.91 -8.66 27.52
C GLY A 59 -9.22 -10.04 28.07
N VAL A 60 -8.77 -10.33 29.31
CA VAL A 60 -8.99 -11.62 29.99
C VAL A 60 -10.41 -11.67 30.56
N GLU A 61 -10.89 -10.59 31.16
CA GLU A 61 -12.29 -10.50 31.60
C GLU A 61 -13.27 -10.63 30.43
N TYR A 62 -12.98 -9.98 29.30
CA TYR A 62 -13.80 -10.07 28.10
C TYR A 62 -13.86 -11.50 27.54
N GLU A 63 -12.71 -12.18 27.46
CA GLU A 63 -12.66 -13.57 26.97
C GLU A 63 -13.42 -14.53 27.91
N ASN A 64 -13.25 -14.38 29.22
CA ASN A 64 -13.94 -15.21 30.20
C ASN A 64 -15.46 -15.02 30.13
N GLY A 65 -15.96 -13.78 30.00
CA GLY A 65 -17.39 -13.51 29.85
C GLY A 65 -17.99 -14.18 28.61
N MET A 66 -17.30 -14.15 27.46
CA MET A 66 -17.77 -14.84 26.25
C MET A 66 -17.75 -16.38 26.39
N ARG A 67 -16.82 -16.93 27.17
CA ARG A 67 -16.73 -18.38 27.42
C ARG A 67 -17.79 -18.88 28.39
N GLU A 68 -18.28 -18.04 29.30
CA GLU A 68 -19.37 -18.37 30.21
C GLU A 68 -20.75 -18.43 29.50
N GLU A 69 -20.86 -17.84 28.30
CA GLU A 69 -22.08 -17.89 27.47
C GLU A 69 -22.21 -19.18 26.63
N TRP A 70 -21.23 -20.10 26.67
CA TRP A 70 -21.15 -21.34 25.87
C TRP A 70 -21.01 -22.57 26.77
#